data_AF-A0A9X1K1D8-F1
#
_entry.id   AF-A0A9X1K1D8-F1
#
_cell.length_a   1.000
_cell.length_b   1.000
_cell.length_c   1.000
_cell.angle_alpha   90.00
_cell.angle_beta   90.00
_cell.angle_gamma   90.00
#
_symmetry.space_group_name_H-M   'P 1'
#
loop_
_entity.id
_entity.type
_entity.pdbx_description
1 polymer ?
#
loop_
_entity_poly.entity_id
_entity_poly.type
_entity_poly.pdbx_seq_one_letter_code
_entity_poly.pdbx_strand_id
1 'polypeptide(L)'
;MKLTAETTLKGIAIAMGAIAALMAAMELQRALEEERAVEPATMVSDDPLRETLQRCRSLTSEALEADTECQAAWEGNRRRFFGTPANDQNTE
;
A
#
# COMPACT_ATOMS: atom_id res chain seq x y z
N MET A 1 -25.17 30.98 27.56
CA MET A 1 -24.84 31.05 26.12
C MET A 1 -26.13 30.95 25.33
N LYS A 2 -26.59 32.03 24.67
CA LYS A 2 -27.70 31.92 23.71
C LYS A 2 -27.13 31.38 22.41
N LEU A 3 -27.36 30.11 22.09
CA LEU A 3 -27.05 29.59 20.76
C LEU A 3 -27.97 30.30 19.77
N THR A 4 -27.39 31.09 18.87
CA THR A 4 -28.12 31.64 17.73
C THR A 4 -28.43 30.50 16.76
N ALA A 5 -29.55 30.58 16.04
CA ALA A 5 -29.96 29.57 15.06
C ALA A 5 -28.85 29.25 14.04
N GLU A 6 -28.03 30.25 13.70
CA GLU A 6 -26.85 30.09 12.84
C GLU A 6 -25.77 29.19 13.47
N THR A 7 -25.52 29.32 14.78
CA THR A 7 -24.55 28.48 15.50
C THR A 7 -25.01 27.03 15.55
N THR A 8 -26.30 26.81 15.75
CA THR A 8 -26.90 25.47 15.76
C THR A 8 -26.81 24.82 14.37
N LEU A 9 -27.09 25.58 13.30
CA LEU A 9 -27.02 25.07 11.92
C LEU A 9 -25.58 24.70 11.52
N LYS A 10 -24.60 25.54 11.86
CA LYS A 10 -23.18 25.23 11.63
C LYS A 10 -22.74 23.99 12.40
N GLY A 11 -23.18 23.84 13.65
CA GLY A 11 -22.89 22.65 14.45
C GLY A 11 -23.40 21.36 13.80
N ILE A 12 -24.63 21.38 13.28
CA ILE A 12 -25.22 20.23 12.58
C ILE A 12 -24.43 19.90 11.31
N ALA A 13 -24.08 20.91 10.50
CA ALA A 13 -23.31 20.70 9.27
C ALA A 13 -21.93 20.08 9.55
N ILE A 14 -21.22 20.57 10.57
CA ILE A 14 -19.92 20.02 10.99
C ILE A 14 -20.08 18.58 11.47
N ALA A 15 -21.10 18.29 12.29
CA ALA A 15 -21.34 16.95 12.80
C ALA A 15 -21.61 15.96 11.66
N MET A 16 -22.45 16.33 10.69
CA MET A 16 -22.72 15.48 9.51
C MET A 16 -21.46 15.27 8.66
N GLY A 17 -20.67 16.31 8.45
CA GLY A 17 -19.39 16.20 7.72
C GLY A 17 -18.41 15.26 8.41
N ALA A 18 -18.29 15.35 9.74
CA ALA A 18 -17.45 14.45 10.53
C ALA A 18 -17.92 13.00 10.44
N ILE A 19 -19.23 12.75 10.54
CA ILE A 19 -19.80 11.40 10.40
C ILE A 19 -19.54 10.84 8.99
N ALA A 20 -19.74 11.64 7.94
CA ALA A 20 -19.47 11.22 6.57
C ALA A 20 -17.99 10.86 6.36
N ALA A 21 -17.07 11.67 6.88
CA ALA A 21 -15.63 11.41 6.81
C ALA A 21 -15.25 10.11 7.55
N LEU A 22 -15.85 9.85 8.72
CA LEU A 22 -15.63 8.61 9.47
C LEU A 22 -16.14 7.39 8.70
N MET A 23 -17.32 7.47 8.07
CA MET A 23 -17.83 6.38 7.23
C MET A 23 -16.90 6.08 6.05
N ALA A 24 -16.44 7.12 5.34
CA ALA A 24 -15.49 6.95 4.24
C ALA A 24 -14.16 6.32 4.71
N ALA A 25 -13.66 6.74 5.88
CA ALA A 25 -12.46 6.16 6.46
C ALA A 25 -12.66 4.67 6.80
N MET A 26 -13.81 4.29 7.37
CA MET A 26 -14.12 2.89 7.67
C MET A 26 -14.19 2.04 6.40
N GLU A 27 -14.85 2.50 5.34
CA GLU A 27 -14.91 1.72 4.11
C GLU A 27 -13.55 1.57 3.42
N LEU A 28 -12.71 2.60 3.49
CA LEU A 28 -11.32 2.48 3.04
C LEU A 28 -10.56 1.44 3.86
N GLN A 29 -10.69 1.44 5.20
CA GLN A 29 -10.05 0.43 6.05
C GLN A 29 -10.53 -0.98 5.72
N ARG A 30 -11.83 -1.17 5.50
CA ARG A 30 -12.42 -2.47 5.13
C ARG A 30 -11.92 -2.96 3.77
N ALA A 31 -11.85 -2.07 2.79
CA ALA A 31 -11.31 -2.43 1.47
C ALA A 31 -9.84 -2.88 1.57
N LEU A 32 -9.02 -2.16 2.35
CA LEU A 32 -7.62 -2.54 2.60
C LEU A 32 -7.50 -3.86 3.39
N GLU A 33 -8.41 -4.12 4.32
CA GLU A 33 -8.45 -5.37 5.08
C GLU A 33 -8.89 -6.55 4.21
N GLU A 34 -9.84 -6.36 3.29
CA GLU A 34 -10.25 -7.35 2.31
C GLU A 34 -9.11 -7.66 1.32
N GLU A 35 -8.39 -6.65 0.83
CA GLU A 35 -7.17 -6.83 0.04
C GLU A 35 -6.09 -7.62 0.79
N ARG A 36 -5.96 -7.44 2.11
CA ARG A 36 -5.03 -8.22 2.95
C ARG A 36 -5.53 -9.64 3.24
N ALA A 37 -6.85 -9.81 3.36
CA ALA A 37 -7.49 -11.10 3.64
C ALA A 37 -7.46 -12.05 2.43
N VAL A 38 -7.25 -11.52 1.22
CA VAL A 38 -6.70 -12.29 0.11
C VAL A 38 -5.23 -12.58 0.44
N GLU A 39 -5.02 -13.48 1.39
CA GLU A 39 -3.72 -14.07 1.63
C GLU A 39 -3.33 -14.71 0.28
N PRO A 40 -2.24 -14.25 -0.37
CA PRO A 40 -1.82 -14.88 -1.60
C PRO A 40 -1.59 -16.34 -1.23
N ALA A 41 -2.33 -17.25 -1.86
CA ALA A 41 -2.08 -18.68 -1.75
C ALA A 41 -0.55 -18.82 -1.79
N THR A 42 0.02 -19.37 -0.72
CA THR A 42 1.45 -19.60 -0.58
C THR A 42 1.85 -20.65 -1.62
N MET A 43 1.79 -20.28 -2.89
CA MET A 43 2.65 -20.85 -3.90
C MET A 43 4.03 -20.53 -3.37
N VAL A 44 4.68 -21.53 -2.79
CA VAL A 44 6.13 -21.52 -2.61
C VAL A 44 6.68 -21.47 -4.02
N SER A 45 6.76 -20.26 -4.56
CA SER A 45 7.52 -19.98 -5.75
C SER A 45 8.94 -19.91 -5.23
N ASP A 46 9.79 -20.85 -5.62
CA ASP A 46 11.25 -20.82 -5.45
C ASP A 46 11.87 -19.67 -6.28
N ASP A 47 11.16 -18.55 -6.39
CA ASP A 47 11.60 -17.38 -7.12
C ASP A 47 12.38 -16.49 -6.15
N PRO A 48 13.72 -16.47 -6.24
CA PRO A 48 14.55 -15.68 -5.34
C PRO A 48 14.21 -14.18 -5.43
N LEU A 49 13.70 -13.71 -6.57
CA LEU A 49 13.26 -12.32 -6.73
C LEU A 49 12.08 -12.00 -5.80
N ARG A 50 11.17 -12.96 -5.62
CA ARG A 50 9.99 -12.80 -4.78
C ARG A 50 10.34 -12.81 -3.31
N GLU A 51 11.31 -13.62 -2.89
CA GLU A 51 11.84 -13.63 -1.52
C GLU A 51 12.50 -12.29 -1.17
N THR A 52 13.36 -11.77 -2.06
CA THR A 52 13.98 -10.45 -1.89
C THR A 52 12.92 -9.35 -1.76
N LEU A 53 11.88 -9.35 -2.60
CA LEU A 53 10.80 -8.37 -2.50
C LEU A 53 9.99 -8.48 -1.20
N GLN A 54 9.76 -9.69 -0.69
CA GLN A 54 9.12 -9.88 0.61
C GLN A 54 9.94 -9.25 1.73
N ARG A 55 11.26 -9.45 1.74
CA ARG A 55 12.17 -8.79 2.69
C ARG A 55 12.09 -7.27 2.57
N CYS A 56 12.13 -6.73 1.36
CA CYS A 56 12.10 -5.28 1.12
C CYS A 56 10.82 -4.60 1.65
N ARG A 57 9.68 -5.30 1.68
CA ARG A 57 8.41 -4.76 2.23
C ARG A 57 8.44 -4.50 3.74
N SER A 58 9.39 -5.11 4.45
CA SER A 58 9.54 -4.92 5.90
C SER A 58 10.42 -3.72 6.27
N LEU A 59 11.08 -3.10 5.29
CA LEU A 59 11.96 -1.96 5.49
C LEU A 59 11.16 -0.66 5.64
N THR A 60 11.70 0.29 6.41
CA THR A 60 11.17 1.67 6.40
C THR A 60 11.49 2.34 5.07
N SER A 61 10.77 3.41 4.73
CA SER A 61 10.97 4.14 3.48
C SER A 61 12.41 4.62 3.30
N GLU A 62 13.04 5.12 4.37
CA GLU A 62 14.42 5.61 4.35
C GLU A 62 15.42 4.47 4.12
N ALA A 63 15.18 3.30 4.74
CA ALA A 63 16.01 2.12 4.55
C ALA A 63 15.85 1.53 3.15
N LEU A 64 14.63 1.55 2.60
CA LEU A 64 14.35 1.09 1.25
C LEU A 64 15.09 1.92 0.19
N GLU A 65 15.15 3.25 0.35
CA GLU A 65 15.88 4.13 -0.57
C GLU A 65 17.40 3.94 -0.49
N ALA A 66 17.93 3.55 0.67
CA ALA A 66 19.36 3.26 0.83
C ALA A 66 19.76 1.86 0.34
N ASP A 67 18.82 0.93 0.22
CA ASP A 67 19.08 -0.47 -0.13
C ASP A 67 19.07 -0.68 -1.66
N THR A 68 20.27 -0.82 -2.25
CA THR A 68 20.44 -1.03 -3.69
C THR A 68 19.95 -2.40 -4.17
N GLU A 69 19.95 -3.41 -3.31
CA GLU A 69 19.43 -4.74 -3.62
C GLU A 69 17.91 -4.69 -3.78
N CYS A 70 17.23 -3.97 -2.90
CA CYS A 70 15.80 -3.72 -2.99
C CYS A 70 15.41 -2.92 -4.23
N GLN A 71 16.19 -1.90 -4.60
CA GLN A 71 15.97 -1.16 -5.85
C GLN A 71 16.08 -2.08 -7.07
N ALA A 72 17.13 -2.89 -7.15
CA ALA A 72 17.34 -3.83 -8.25
C ALA A 72 16.23 -4.89 -8.35
N ALA A 73 15.76 -5.40 -7.21
CA ALA A 73 14.66 -6.37 -7.16
C ALA A 73 13.34 -5.77 -7.69
N TRP A 74 13.03 -4.53 -7.33
CA TRP A 74 11.85 -3.83 -7.86
C TRP A 74 11.92 -3.60 -9.36
N GLU A 75 13.08 -3.20 -9.88
CA GLU A 75 13.28 -3.07 -11.33
C GLU A 75 13.16 -4.41 -12.06
N GLY A 76 13.65 -5.51 -11.47
CA GLY A 76 13.49 -6.87 -11.98
C GLY A 76 12.02 -7.28 -12.10
N ASN A 77 11.24 -7.08 -11.03
CA ASN A 77 9.81 -7.41 -11.03
C ASN A 77 9.01 -6.53 -11.98
N ARG A 78 9.35 -5.23 -12.06
CA ARG A 78 8.76 -4.31 -13.03
C ARG A 78 9.00 -4.80 -14.46
N ARG A 79 10.23 -5.16 -14.81
CA ARG A 79 10.59 -5.69 -16.14
C ARG A 79 9.79 -6.95 -16.49
N ARG A 80 9.63 -7.88 -15.54
CA ARG A 80 8.86 -9.11 -15.72
C ARG A 80 7.38 -8.83 -16.00
N PHE A 81 6.79 -7.88 -15.27
CA PHE A 81 5.40 -7.48 -15.48
C PHE A 81 5.19 -6.83 -16.85
N PHE A 82 6.14 -6.02 -17.32
CA PHE A 82 6.09 -5.38 -18.63
C PHE A 82 6.71 -6.21 -19.77
N GLY A 83 7.05 -7.48 -19.53
CA GLY A 83 7.55 -8.39 -20.57
C GLY A 83 8.90 -7.99 -21.17
N THR A 84 9.72 -7.21 -20.46
CA THR A 84 11.10 -6.91 -20.90
C THR A 84 12.03 -7.98 -20.32
N PRO A 85 12.49 -8.96 -21.10
CA PRO A 85 13.43 -9.95 -20.59
C PRO A 85 14.72 -9.24 -20.14
N ALA A 86 15.21 -9.58 -18.95
CA ALA A 86 16.57 -9.26 -18.58
C ALA A 86 17.47 -10.01 -19.56
N ASN A 87 18.35 -9.31 -20.27
CA ASN A 87 19.46 -10.00 -20.92
C ASN A 87 20.25 -10.67 -19.79
N ASP A 88 20.24 -11.99 -19.76
CA ASP A 88 20.93 -12.82 -18.77
C ASP A 88 22.44 -12.56 -18.87
N GLN A 89 22.93 -11.57 -18.13
CA GLN A 89 24.34 -11.30 -17.94
C GLN A 89 24.85 -12.17 -16.78
N ASN A 90 24.83 -13.49 -16.98
CA ASN A 90 25.63 -14.45 -16.23
C ASN A 90 26.26 -15.38 -17.25
N THR A 91 27.29 -14.87 -17.94
CA THR A 91 28.26 -15.71 -18.65
C THR A 91 29.40 -15.95 -17.68
N GLU A 92 29.43 -17.19 -17.19
CA GLU A 92 30.55 -18.00 -16.67
C GLU A 92 31.82 -17.31 -16.14
#